data_AF-A0A969XET8-F1
#
_entry.id   AF-A0A969XET8-F1
#
_cell.length_a   1.000
_cell.length_b   1.000
_cell.length_c   1.000
_cell.angle_alpha   90.00
_cell.angle_beta   90.00
_cell.angle_gamma   90.00
#
_symmetry.space_group_name_H-M   'P 1'
#
loop_
_entity.id
_entity.type
_entity.pdbx_description
1 polymer ?
#
loop_
_entity_poly.entity_id
_entity_poly.type
_entity_poly.pdbx_seq_one_letter_code
_entity_poly.pdbx_strand_id
1 'polypeptide(L)'
;EHASFWLPLAHGRFFPDFVCQLTDGRMLVVEYKGEAYATNDDSAEKRAIGEKWAQLSEGKCLFIMAVKKDAQNRDVRGQLQALIV
;
A
#
# COMPACT_ATOMS: atom_id res chain seq x y z
N GLU A 1 -11.78 -13.98 16.74
CA GLU A 1 -12.30 -13.86 15.36
C GLU A 1 -11.13 -13.56 14.43
N HIS A 2 -10.98 -14.31 13.34
CA HIS A 2 -9.96 -14.03 12.33
C HIS A 2 -10.63 -13.33 11.15
N ALA A 3 -10.45 -12.01 11.05
CA ALA A 3 -10.89 -11.24 9.90
C ALA A 3 -9.68 -10.96 9.00
N SER A 4 -9.80 -11.25 7.71
CA SER A 4 -8.84 -10.79 6.71
C SER A 4 -9.05 -9.30 6.44
N PHE A 5 -7.97 -8.54 6.34
CA PHE A 5 -8.02 -7.14 5.93
C PHE A 5 -8.22 -7.04 4.41
N TRP A 6 -9.11 -6.15 3.98
CA TRP A 6 -9.32 -5.82 2.58
C TRP A 6 -9.92 -4.42 2.43
N LEU A 7 -9.75 -3.82 1.25
CA LEU A 7 -10.36 -2.54 0.86
C LEU A 7 -11.38 -2.75 -0.27
N PRO A 8 -12.49 -2.01 -0.29
CA PRO A 8 -13.52 -2.16 -1.33
C PRO A 8 -13.04 -1.62 -2.67
N LEU A 9 -13.31 -2.34 -3.76
CA LEU A 9 -13.19 -1.88 -5.14
C LEU A 9 -14.60 -1.75 -5.75
N ALA A 10 -14.75 -1.05 -6.88
CA ALA A 10 -16.02 -0.93 -7.59
C ALA A 10 -16.57 -2.30 -7.99
N HIS A 11 -15.68 -3.22 -8.37
CA HIS A 11 -16.03 -4.58 -8.75
C HIS A 11 -15.18 -5.62 -8.01
N GLY A 12 -15.11 -5.53 -6.68
CA GLY A 12 -14.49 -6.60 -5.87
C GLY A 12 -13.85 -6.11 -4.58
N ARG A 13 -12.76 -6.80 -4.21
CA ARG A 13 -12.00 -6.56 -2.99
C ARG A 13 -10.52 -6.53 -3.29
N PHE A 14 -9.83 -5.59 -2.68
CA PHE A 14 -8.39 -5.51 -2.67
C PHE A 14 -7.84 -6.14 -1.39
N PHE A 15 -7.16 -7.27 -1.54
CA PHE A 15 -6.40 -7.93 -0.47
C PHE A 15 -4.92 -7.60 -0.66
N PRO A 16 -4.32 -6.78 0.21
CA PRO A 16 -2.91 -6.39 0.07
C PRO A 16 -1.97 -7.54 0.44
N ASP A 17 -0.75 -7.51 -0.11
CA ASP A 17 0.30 -8.48 0.22
C ASP A 17 0.68 -8.47 1.71
N PHE A 18 0.81 -7.28 2.32
CA PHE A 18 1.19 -7.14 3.73
C PHE A 18 0.37 -6.08 4.47
N VAL A 19 0.11 -6.38 5.74
CA VAL A 19 -0.46 -5.44 6.71
C VAL A 19 0.42 -5.48 7.96
N CYS A 20 0.94 -4.33 8.35
CA CYS A 20 1.93 -4.19 9.41
C CYS A 20 1.46 -3.17 10.46
N GLN A 21 1.70 -3.44 11.73
CA GLN A 21 1.64 -2.43 12.78
C GLN A 21 3.06 -1.90 13.02
N LEU A 22 3.25 -0.59 12.91
CA LEU A 22 4.51 0.08 13.21
C LEU A 22 4.69 0.26 14.72
N THR A 23 5.92 0.47 15.16
CA THR A 23 6.26 0.61 16.59
C THR A 23 5.65 1.86 17.24
N ASP A 24 5.28 2.86 16.46
CA ASP A 24 4.58 4.06 16.90
C ASP A 24 3.04 3.92 16.86
N GLY A 25 2.53 2.73 16.55
CA GLY A 25 1.10 2.42 16.53
C GLY A 25 0.40 2.66 15.20
N ARG A 26 1.06 3.25 14.19
CA ARG A 26 0.48 3.40 12.84
C ARG A 26 0.29 2.04 12.17
N MET A 27 -0.76 1.92 11.35
CA MET A 27 -0.99 0.76 10.47
C MET A 27 -0.40 1.03 9.09
N LEU A 28 0.41 0.13 8.55
CA LEU A 28 0.96 0.21 7.20
C LEU A 28 0.42 -0.93 6.34
N VAL A 29 -0.16 -0.59 5.20
CA VAL A 29 -0.54 -1.54 4.14
C VAL A 29 0.46 -1.45 3.01
N VAL A 30 1.02 -2.59 2.59
CA VAL A 30 2.00 -2.69 1.50
C VAL A 30 1.48 -3.64 0.44
N GLU A 31 1.51 -3.18 -0.80
CA GLU A 31 1.33 -4.00 -1.99
C GLU A 31 2.65 -3.98 -2.77
N TYR A 32 3.19 -5.13 -3.15
CA TYR A 32 4.38 -5.22 -3.97
C TYR A 32 4.02 -5.50 -5.44
N LYS A 33 4.60 -4.73 -6.36
CA LYS A 33 4.42 -4.94 -7.80
C LYS A 33 5.76 -5.23 -8.48
N GLY A 34 5.77 -6.27 -9.32
CA GLY A 34 6.86 -6.50 -10.28
C GLY A 34 6.90 -5.41 -11.37
N GLU A 35 8.07 -5.22 -11.98
CA GLU A 35 8.37 -4.15 -12.97
C GLU A 35 7.35 -4.03 -14.12
N ALA A 36 6.62 -5.09 -14.47
CA ALA A 36 5.66 -5.11 -15.57
C ALA A 36 4.20 -4.73 -15.21
N TYR A 37 3.89 -4.46 -13.93
CA TYR A 37 2.49 -4.32 -13.46
C TYR A 37 2.12 -2.93 -12.94
N ALA A 38 3.02 -1.94 -13.02
CA ALA A 38 2.76 -0.62 -12.42
C ALA A 38 1.64 0.19 -13.10
N THR A 39 1.23 -0.18 -14.33
CA THR A 39 0.42 0.67 -15.23
C THR A 39 -0.89 0.04 -15.74
N ASN A 40 -1.38 -1.07 -15.16
CA ASN A 40 -2.71 -1.58 -15.51
C ASN A 40 -3.83 -0.88 -14.70
N ASP A 41 -5.04 -0.84 -15.26
CA ASP A 41 -6.20 -0.17 -14.64
C ASP A 41 -6.52 -0.71 -13.23
N ASP A 42 -6.32 -2.02 -13.01
CA ASP A 42 -6.45 -2.66 -11.68
C ASP A 42 -5.52 -2.04 -10.62
N SER A 43 -4.27 -1.72 -11.00
CA SER A 43 -3.33 -1.06 -10.09
C SER A 43 -3.72 0.38 -9.81
N ALA A 44 -4.39 1.06 -10.75
CA ALA A 44 -4.89 2.42 -10.53
C ALA A 44 -6.01 2.44 -9.48
N GLU A 45 -6.97 1.52 -9.58
CA GLU A 45 -8.09 1.45 -8.63
C GLU A 45 -7.61 1.07 -7.22
N LYS A 46 -6.75 0.04 -7.11
CA LYS A 46 -6.14 -0.37 -5.84
C LYS A 46 -5.32 0.75 -5.19
N ARG A 47 -4.60 1.53 -6.00
CA ARG A 47 -3.84 2.68 -5.51
C ARG A 47 -4.77 3.75 -4.97
N ALA A 48 -5.79 4.12 -5.74
CA ALA A 48 -6.74 5.15 -5.35
C ALA A 48 -7.45 4.81 -4.03
N ILE A 49 -7.92 3.57 -3.85
CA ILE A 49 -8.58 3.18 -2.59
C ILE A 49 -7.59 3.13 -1.41
N GLY A 50 -6.37 2.62 -1.63
CA GLY A 50 -5.33 2.56 -0.59
C GLY A 50 -4.90 3.94 -0.10
N GLU A 51 -4.66 4.86 -1.04
CA GLU A 51 -4.35 6.27 -0.74
C GLU A 51 -5.51 6.96 -0.02
N LYS A 52 -6.76 6.72 -0.46
CA LYS A 52 -7.93 7.32 0.18
C LYS A 52 -8.12 6.83 1.61
N TRP A 53 -7.93 5.53 1.84
CA TRP A 53 -7.99 4.93 3.16
C TRP A 53 -6.92 5.51 4.10
N ALA A 54 -5.68 5.65 3.63
CA ALA A 54 -4.62 6.29 4.41
C ALA A 54 -4.94 7.77 4.70
N GLN A 55 -5.43 8.53 3.71
CA GLN A 55 -5.81 9.93 3.87
C GLN A 55 -6.90 10.13 4.94
N LEU A 56 -7.94 9.29 4.94
CA LEU A 56 -9.06 9.39 5.89
C LEU A 56 -8.68 8.98 7.32
N SER A 57 -7.51 8.39 7.53
CA SER A 57 -7.05 7.93 8.85
C SER A 57 -6.48 9.02 9.75
N GLU A 58 -6.35 10.25 9.24
CA GLU A 58 -5.74 11.38 9.97
C GLU A 58 -4.32 11.04 10.49
N GLY A 59 -3.52 10.36 9.67
CA GLY A 59 -2.13 10.00 9.98
C GLY A 59 -1.95 8.68 10.74
N LYS A 60 -3.03 7.96 11.06
CA LYS A 60 -2.98 6.66 11.75
C LYS A 60 -2.65 5.49 10.83
N CYS A 61 -2.85 5.67 9.53
CA CYS A 61 -2.63 4.65 8.51
C CYS A 61 -1.72 5.17 7.39
N LEU A 62 -0.90 4.27 6.86
CA LEU A 62 0.00 4.46 5.74
C LEU A 62 -0.29 3.42 4.66
N PHE A 63 -0.10 3.80 3.41
CA PHE A 63 -0.26 2.91 2.26
C PHE A 63 0.88 3.11 1.27
N ILE A 64 1.38 2.02 0.68
CA ILE A 64 2.34 2.08 -0.41
C ILE A 64 2.17 0.91 -1.38
N MET A 65 2.27 1.23 -2.67
CA MET A 65 2.57 0.26 -3.71
C MET A 65 4.07 0.28 -3.99
N ALA A 66 4.80 -0.67 -3.42
CA ALA A 66 6.23 -0.78 -3.58
C ALA A 66 6.58 -1.50 -4.89
N VAL A 67 7.65 -1.05 -5.55
CA VAL A 67 8.20 -1.67 -6.76
C VAL A 67 9.67 -2.00 -6.55
N LYS A 68 10.23 -2.91 -7.37
CA LYS A 68 11.65 -3.28 -7.29
C LYS A 68 12.59 -2.07 -7.32
N LYS A 69 12.29 -1.11 -8.19
CA LYS A 69 12.96 0.19 -8.31
C LYS A 69 11.92 1.25 -8.63
N ASP A 70 11.84 2.29 -7.82
CA ASP A 70 10.95 3.43 -8.09
C ASP A 70 11.61 4.48 -9.01
N ALA A 71 10.87 5.54 -9.31
CA ALA A 71 11.37 6.64 -10.15
C ALA A 71 12.56 7.41 -9.53
N GLN A 72 12.81 7.24 -8.23
CA GLN A 72 13.97 7.80 -7.52
C GLN A 72 15.12 6.78 -7.39
N ASN A 73 15.04 5.64 -8.10
CA ASN A 73 16.00 4.54 -8.07
C ASN A 73 16.19 3.89 -6.68
N ARG A 74 15.22 4.04 -5.77
CA ARG A 74 15.20 3.38 -4.46
C ARG A 74 14.73 1.94 -4.63
N ASP A 75 15.37 1.03 -3.91
CA ASP A 75 14.81 -0.32 -3.74
C ASP A 75 13.60 -0.30 -2.79
N VAL A 76 12.95 -1.45 -2.62
CA VAL A 76 11.78 -1.60 -1.73
C VAL A 76 12.10 -1.11 -0.32
N ARG A 77 13.30 -1.41 0.20
CA ARG A 77 13.73 -0.96 1.53
C ARG A 77 13.80 0.56 1.61
N GLY A 78 14.41 1.23 0.63
CA GLY A 78 14.51 2.69 0.58
C GLY A 78 13.16 3.37 0.44
N GLN A 79 12.23 2.77 -0.31
CA GLN A 79 10.84 3.23 -0.41
C GLN A 79 10.13 3.16 0.96
N LEU A 80 10.23 2.01 1.64
CA LEU A 80 9.62 1.83 2.96
C LEU A 80 10.24 2.77 4.00
N GLN A 81 11.56 2.92 4.01
CA GLN A 81 12.23 3.86 4.91
C GLN A 81 11.70 5.27 4.73
N ALA A 82 11.66 5.79 3.51
CA ALA A 82 11.19 7.14 3.23
C ALA A 82 9.72 7.40 3.59
N LEU A 83 8.89 6.35 3.67
CA LEU A 83 7.48 6.45 4.06
C LEU A 83 7.28 6.51 5.58
N ILE A 84 8.10 5.76 6.33
CA ILE A 84 7.88 5.54 7.76
C ILE A 84 8.66 6.51 8.67
N VAL A 85 9.66 7.23 8.14
CA VAL A 85 10.28 8.37 8.84
C VAL A 85 9.26 9.47 9.11
#